data_AF-A0A9N9FXA4-F1
#
_entry.id   AF-A0A9N9FXA4-F1
#
_cell.length_a   1.000
_cell.length_b   1.000
_cell.length_c   1.000
_cell.angle_alpha   90.00
_cell.angle_beta   90.00
_cell.angle_gamma   90.00
#
_symmetry.space_group_name_H-M   'P 1'
#
loop_
_entity.id
_entity.type
_entity.pdbx_description
1 polymer ?
#
loop_
_entity_poly.entity_id
_entity_poly.type
_entity_poly.pdbx_seq_one_letter_code
_entity_poly.pdbx_strand_id
1 'polypeptide(L)'
;MTSPKSTQKLTSKLEQKNELLEHIDAKVYFKPQSDECKTHAFSYEFAENSDSNPTSIIRDNATPHGFVSAIIHAYTLHQHLRFSPDDVWLTIIQGVSGHILINAERFRYLFVDREGQKGVTVDARDIIRPVNRSFEGDWKQVIARLSDDIDKRVKKVNLKKHLECDFSTSTNASITASQIILLEAMKKCFKYTLRGSCGIPKVTLDGTLEDWLYLQEKVAKICDLGLELDFWMDRLKPVIAQFVSTYKGDVDENFWSMAVFEVPYKSCETTPCWNGWIGSEIKKNQIIPNEIPSGLLYVPFDLIIEKDIFKLNFAAGFFGARQDKVNEEYVVSPVIGWYIVDKIDEG
;
A
#
# COMPACT_ATOMS: atom_id res chain seq x y z
N MET A 1 -23.77 15.75 14.71
CA MET A 1 -22.53 15.67 15.53
C MET A 1 -21.40 15.22 14.61
N THR A 2 -20.16 15.63 14.85
CA THR A 2 -19.00 15.06 14.14
C THR A 2 -18.85 13.58 14.50
N SER A 3 -18.72 12.70 13.51
CA SER A 3 -18.44 11.28 13.73
C SER A 3 -17.19 11.09 14.61
N PRO A 4 -17.16 10.07 15.49
CA PRO A 4 -16.01 9.76 16.32
C PRO A 4 -14.81 9.40 15.44
N LYS A 5 -13.61 9.85 15.85
CA LYS A 5 -12.34 9.63 15.16
C LYS A 5 -11.15 10.03 16.03
N SER A 6 -9.99 9.43 15.79
CA SER A 6 -8.70 9.82 16.35
C SER A 6 -7.76 10.30 15.24
N THR A 7 -7.05 11.42 15.44
CA THR A 7 -6.10 11.98 14.45
C THR A 7 -4.73 12.12 15.09
N GLN A 8 -3.72 11.47 14.51
CA GLN A 8 -2.35 11.44 15.01
C GLN A 8 -1.35 11.97 14.01
N LYS A 9 -0.30 12.63 14.51
CA LYS A 9 0.90 12.96 13.73
C LYS A 9 1.89 11.81 13.83
N LEU A 10 2.24 11.21 12.70
CA LEU A 10 3.08 10.02 12.62
C LEU A 10 4.57 10.37 12.59
N THR A 11 4.94 11.49 11.98
CA THR A 11 6.31 12.01 12.02
C THR A 11 6.37 13.52 11.81
N SER A 12 7.43 14.15 12.31
CA SER A 12 7.81 15.53 12.00
C SER A 12 8.90 15.64 10.92
N LYS A 13 9.43 14.51 10.44
CA LYS A 13 10.57 14.44 9.51
C LYS A 13 10.18 14.63 8.04
N LEU A 14 8.87 14.64 7.75
CA LEU A 14 8.30 14.75 6.41
C LEU A 14 7.39 15.99 6.35
N GLU A 15 7.60 16.82 5.33
CA GLU A 15 6.67 17.89 4.98
C GLU A 15 5.50 17.29 4.18
N GLN A 16 4.29 17.69 4.53
CA GLN A 16 3.06 17.16 3.93
C GLN A 16 2.79 17.85 2.59
N LYS A 17 2.72 17.10 1.48
CA LYS A 17 2.50 17.71 0.16
C LYS A 17 1.03 18.07 -0.03
N ASN A 18 0.76 19.34 -0.29
CA ASN A 18 -0.58 19.83 -0.63
C ASN A 18 -0.86 19.68 -2.15
N GLU A 19 -0.68 18.46 -2.65
CA GLU A 19 -0.76 18.10 -4.07
C GLU A 19 -2.12 17.42 -4.39
N LEU A 20 -2.93 18.06 -5.25
CA LEU A 20 -4.20 17.52 -5.74
C LEU A 20 -3.96 16.75 -7.05
N LEU A 21 -4.35 15.48 -7.07
CA LEU A 21 -4.33 14.61 -8.24
C LEU A 21 -5.58 14.84 -9.11
N GLU A 22 -5.52 14.43 -10.37
CA GLU A 22 -6.71 14.50 -11.23
C GLU A 22 -7.80 13.55 -10.71
N HIS A 23 -9.04 14.04 -10.68
CA HIS A 23 -10.21 13.30 -10.20
C HIS A 23 -11.24 13.09 -11.32
N ILE A 24 -11.97 11.99 -11.24
CA ILE A 24 -13.06 11.60 -12.15
C ILE A 24 -14.28 11.15 -11.34
N ASP A 25 -15.49 11.45 -11.82
CA ASP A 25 -16.73 10.98 -11.20
C ASP A 25 -16.81 9.44 -11.27
N ALA A 26 -17.07 8.78 -10.14
CA ALA A 26 -17.09 7.32 -10.06
C ALA A 26 -18.18 6.70 -10.96
N LYS A 27 -19.33 7.37 -11.17
CA LYS A 27 -20.38 6.88 -12.08
C LYS A 27 -19.96 6.96 -13.54
N VAL A 28 -19.02 7.84 -13.88
CA VAL A 28 -18.40 7.91 -15.21
C VAL A 28 -17.29 6.85 -15.34
N TYR A 29 -16.48 6.67 -14.30
CA TYR A 29 -15.39 5.69 -14.28
C TYR A 29 -15.90 4.24 -14.36
N PHE A 30 -16.97 3.92 -13.61
CA PHE A 30 -17.61 2.60 -13.61
C PHE A 30 -18.80 2.50 -14.59
N LYS A 31 -18.98 3.45 -15.53
CA LYS A 31 -19.95 3.28 -16.61
C LYS A 31 -19.45 2.17 -17.55
N PRO A 32 -20.31 1.21 -17.96
CA PRO A 32 -19.97 0.27 -19.02
C PRO A 32 -19.54 0.98 -20.32
N GLN A 33 -18.55 0.40 -21.01
CA GLN A 33 -18.02 0.95 -22.26
C GLN A 33 -18.89 0.60 -23.50
N SER A 34 -19.81 -0.36 -23.38
CA SER A 34 -20.83 -0.66 -24.38
C SER A 34 -22.16 -0.01 -24.00
N ASP A 35 -22.85 0.62 -24.96
CA ASP A 35 -24.20 1.16 -24.77
C ASP A 35 -25.27 0.06 -24.59
N GLU A 36 -24.93 -1.21 -24.80
CA GLU A 36 -25.78 -2.36 -24.54
C GLU A 36 -25.91 -2.70 -23.03
N CYS A 37 -24.98 -2.21 -22.20
CA CYS A 37 -24.85 -2.56 -20.78
C CYS A 37 -25.14 -1.33 -19.89
N LYS A 38 -26.11 -1.45 -18.98
CA LYS A 38 -26.66 -0.33 -18.20
C LYS A 38 -26.42 -0.51 -16.71
N THR A 39 -26.19 0.61 -16.03
CA THR A 39 -26.18 0.70 -14.56
C THR A 39 -27.58 1.01 -14.06
N HIS A 40 -28.17 0.12 -13.25
CA HIS A 40 -29.54 0.22 -12.74
C HIS A 40 -29.62 0.89 -11.36
N ALA A 41 -28.58 0.75 -10.54
CA ALA A 41 -28.47 1.39 -9.23
C ALA A 41 -26.98 1.66 -8.90
N PHE A 42 -26.69 2.67 -8.09
CA PHE A 42 -25.32 3.05 -7.72
C PHE A 42 -25.31 3.79 -6.36
N SER A 43 -24.48 3.36 -5.42
CA SER A 43 -24.33 3.95 -4.08
C SER A 43 -22.90 3.81 -3.56
N TYR A 44 -22.46 4.73 -2.71
CA TYR A 44 -21.07 4.92 -2.30
C TYR A 44 -20.95 5.95 -1.18
N GLU A 45 -19.95 5.78 -0.32
CA GLU A 45 -19.84 6.51 0.94
C GLU A 45 -19.12 7.86 0.82
N PHE A 46 -19.70 8.90 1.42
CA PHE A 46 -19.09 10.23 1.53
C PHE A 46 -19.16 10.77 2.96
N ALA A 47 -18.13 11.52 3.34
CA ALA A 47 -18.24 12.40 4.50
C ALA A 47 -19.12 13.59 4.09
N GLU A 48 -20.25 13.79 4.79
CA GLU A 48 -21.28 14.80 4.48
C GLU A 48 -20.80 16.28 4.54
N ASN A 49 -19.52 16.53 4.78
CA ASN A 49 -18.92 17.84 5.02
C ASN A 49 -17.52 17.93 4.36
N SER A 50 -17.44 17.71 3.05
CA SER A 50 -16.22 17.90 2.24
C SER A 50 -16.40 19.08 1.28
N ASP A 51 -15.40 19.94 1.15
CA ASP A 51 -15.32 20.99 0.11
C ASP A 51 -15.04 20.40 -1.29
N SER A 52 -14.90 19.08 -1.38
CA SER A 52 -14.51 18.32 -2.56
C SER A 52 -15.76 17.71 -3.20
N ASN A 53 -15.82 17.59 -4.53
CA ASN A 53 -17.00 17.05 -5.22
C ASN A 53 -17.33 15.63 -4.71
N PRO A 54 -18.47 15.40 -4.03
CA PRO A 54 -18.78 14.14 -3.33
C PRO A 54 -19.33 13.09 -4.30
N THR A 55 -18.66 12.93 -5.44
CA THR A 55 -18.89 11.89 -6.44
C THR A 55 -17.61 11.35 -7.05
N SER A 56 -16.44 11.97 -6.80
CA SER A 56 -15.21 11.67 -7.52
C SER A 56 -14.16 10.87 -6.74
N ILE A 57 -13.36 10.14 -7.50
CA ILE A 57 -12.17 9.39 -7.11
C ILE A 57 -10.96 9.94 -7.87
N ILE A 58 -9.75 9.67 -7.39
CA ILE A 58 -8.51 9.86 -8.15
C ILE A 58 -8.63 9.06 -9.46
N ARG A 59 -8.28 9.65 -10.61
CA ARG A 59 -8.33 8.98 -11.93
C ARG A 59 -7.33 7.82 -11.97
N ASP A 60 -6.07 8.12 -11.72
CA ASP A 60 -4.94 7.20 -11.84
C ASP A 60 -4.57 6.63 -10.46
N ASN A 61 -5.38 5.67 -10.00
CA ASN A 61 -5.14 4.97 -8.74
C ASN A 61 -3.82 4.18 -8.78
N ALA A 62 -3.05 4.24 -7.68
CA ALA A 62 -1.77 3.56 -7.57
C ALA A 62 -1.87 2.02 -7.63
N THR A 63 -3.03 1.47 -7.28
CA THR A 63 -3.41 0.05 -7.41
C THR A 63 -4.89 -0.06 -7.74
N PRO A 64 -5.36 -1.15 -8.38
CA PRO A 64 -6.79 -1.40 -8.57
C PRO A 64 -7.60 -1.38 -7.25
N HIS A 65 -6.99 -1.80 -6.14
CA HIS A 65 -7.62 -1.80 -4.81
C HIS A 65 -7.67 -0.40 -4.18
N GLY A 66 -8.85 0.10 -3.84
CA GLY A 66 -9.04 1.46 -3.30
C GLY A 66 -8.32 1.74 -1.98
N PHE A 67 -8.48 0.89 -0.95
CA PHE A 67 -7.78 1.07 0.33
C PHE A 67 -6.25 1.03 0.21
N VAL A 68 -5.70 0.02 -0.48
CA VAL A 68 -4.26 -0.08 -0.72
C VAL A 68 -3.75 1.14 -1.52
N SER A 69 -4.51 1.59 -2.54
CA SER A 69 -4.24 2.81 -3.32
C SER A 69 -4.14 4.04 -2.42
N ALA A 70 -5.11 4.24 -1.50
CA ALA A 70 -5.11 5.34 -0.55
C ALA A 70 -3.84 5.36 0.33
N ILE A 71 -3.43 4.20 0.86
CA ILE A 71 -2.21 4.07 1.66
C ILE A 71 -0.96 4.41 0.82
N ILE A 72 -0.89 3.94 -0.44
CA ILE A 72 0.25 4.20 -1.33
C ILE A 72 0.32 5.68 -1.71
N HIS A 73 -0.78 6.33 -2.08
CA HIS A 73 -0.82 7.76 -2.37
C HIS A 73 -0.38 8.56 -1.13
N ALA A 74 -0.92 8.27 0.05
CA ALA A 74 -0.52 8.93 1.30
C ALA A 74 0.99 8.73 1.63
N TYR A 75 1.53 7.54 1.38
CA TYR A 75 2.93 7.20 1.64
C TYR A 75 3.92 7.79 0.62
N THR A 76 3.55 7.86 -0.67
CA THR A 76 4.43 8.36 -1.76
C THR A 76 4.33 9.88 -1.96
N LEU A 77 3.18 10.47 -1.65
CA LEU A 77 2.95 11.91 -1.72
C LEU A 77 3.04 12.59 -0.35
N HIS A 78 3.36 11.89 0.73
CA HIS A 78 3.39 12.45 2.09
C HIS A 78 2.08 13.16 2.45
N GLN A 79 0.95 12.48 2.37
CA GLN A 79 -0.37 13.07 2.62
C GLN A 79 -1.02 12.47 3.85
N HIS A 80 -2.01 13.17 4.42
CA HIS A 80 -2.76 12.71 5.56
C HIS A 80 -3.63 11.51 5.13
N LEU A 81 -3.36 10.31 5.64
CA LEU A 81 -4.17 9.12 5.38
C LEU A 81 -5.42 9.13 6.29
N ARG A 82 -6.58 8.76 5.76
CA ARG A 82 -7.80 8.57 6.55
C ARG A 82 -8.48 7.25 6.18
N PHE A 83 -8.93 6.50 7.18
CA PHE A 83 -9.70 5.26 6.98
C PHE A 83 -10.47 4.85 8.25
N SER A 84 -11.37 3.89 8.08
CA SER A 84 -12.30 3.37 9.09
C SER A 84 -12.01 1.90 9.45
N PRO A 85 -12.66 1.36 10.50
CA PRO A 85 -12.66 -0.08 10.78
C PRO A 85 -13.27 -0.90 9.63
N ASP A 86 -14.22 -0.33 8.88
CA ASP A 86 -14.92 -1.01 7.79
C ASP A 86 -14.05 -1.11 6.53
N ASP A 87 -13.17 -0.14 6.24
CA ASP A 87 -12.16 -0.26 5.18
C ASP A 87 -11.22 -1.45 5.42
N VAL A 88 -10.73 -1.57 6.66
CA VAL A 88 -9.86 -2.67 7.08
C VAL A 88 -10.64 -3.98 7.05
N TRP A 89 -11.87 -4.00 7.58
CA TRP A 89 -12.71 -5.20 7.60
C TRP A 89 -13.10 -5.68 6.19
N LEU A 90 -13.42 -4.78 5.26
CA LEU A 90 -13.75 -5.12 3.88
C LEU A 90 -12.55 -5.73 3.16
N THR A 91 -11.36 -5.14 3.32
CA THR A 91 -10.12 -5.70 2.75
C THR A 91 -9.82 -7.10 3.33
N ILE A 92 -10.06 -7.29 4.64
CA ILE A 92 -9.93 -8.60 5.28
C ILE A 92 -10.96 -9.60 4.72
N ILE A 93 -12.26 -9.29 4.67
CA ILE A 93 -13.23 -10.26 4.15
C ILE A 93 -13.12 -10.47 2.64
N GLN A 94 -12.51 -9.55 1.89
CA GLN A 94 -12.10 -9.77 0.50
C GLN A 94 -10.89 -10.71 0.41
N GLY A 95 -9.91 -10.59 1.31
CA GLY A 95 -8.84 -11.56 1.49
C GLY A 95 -9.36 -12.95 1.86
N VAL A 96 -10.34 -13.04 2.76
CA VAL A 96 -11.03 -14.31 3.14
C VAL A 96 -11.86 -14.85 1.98
N SER A 97 -12.63 -14.02 1.29
CA SER A 97 -13.48 -14.42 0.15
C SER A 97 -12.63 -14.92 -1.03
N GLY A 98 -11.58 -14.17 -1.40
CA GLY A 98 -10.59 -14.60 -2.38
C GLY A 98 -9.82 -15.85 -1.94
N HIS A 99 -9.52 -15.98 -0.64
CA HIS A 99 -8.97 -17.22 -0.09
C HIS A 99 -9.96 -18.38 -0.28
N ILE A 100 -11.24 -18.25 0.04
CA ILE A 100 -12.27 -19.29 -0.15
C ILE A 100 -12.43 -19.64 -1.64
N LEU A 101 -12.48 -18.64 -2.53
CA LEU A 101 -12.72 -18.80 -3.96
C LEU A 101 -11.54 -19.42 -4.72
N ILE A 102 -10.32 -18.89 -4.54
CA ILE A 102 -9.10 -19.49 -5.12
C ILE A 102 -8.94 -20.93 -4.63
N ASN A 103 -9.27 -21.15 -3.37
CA ASN A 103 -9.23 -22.45 -2.75
C ASN A 103 -10.58 -23.20 -2.90
N ALA A 104 -11.48 -22.89 -3.85
CA ALA A 104 -12.78 -23.60 -3.95
C ALA A 104 -12.61 -25.08 -4.34
N GLU A 105 -11.59 -25.42 -5.14
CA GLU A 105 -11.11 -26.80 -5.37
C GLU A 105 -10.28 -27.34 -4.19
N ARG A 106 -9.69 -26.47 -3.36
CA ARG A 106 -8.93 -26.83 -2.16
C ARG A 106 -9.90 -27.18 -1.01
N PHE A 107 -10.75 -26.27 -0.53
CA PHE A 107 -11.91 -26.50 0.37
C PHE A 107 -12.92 -27.55 -0.14
N ARG A 108 -12.76 -28.08 -1.36
CA ARG A 108 -13.45 -29.29 -1.85
C ARG A 108 -13.05 -30.56 -1.08
N TYR A 109 -11.97 -30.53 -0.29
CA TYR A 109 -12.12 -30.73 1.16
C TYR A 109 -11.06 -30.03 2.05
N LEU A 110 -9.78 -29.86 1.63
CA LEU A 110 -8.86 -28.75 2.05
C LEU A 110 -7.43 -28.70 1.37
N PHE A 111 -7.25 -29.21 0.15
CA PHE A 111 -5.95 -29.48 -0.55
C PHE A 111 -4.92 -28.31 -0.87
N VAL A 112 -3.85 -28.12 -0.06
CA VAL A 112 -2.40 -27.77 -0.38
C VAL A 112 -1.99 -26.61 -1.37
N ASP A 113 -0.70 -26.45 -1.75
CA ASP A 113 0.42 -25.59 -1.21
C ASP A 113 1.51 -25.41 -2.35
N ARG A 114 2.67 -24.66 -2.40
CA ARG A 114 3.54 -23.71 -1.61
C ARG A 114 4.68 -23.16 -2.56
N GLU A 115 5.63 -22.22 -2.31
CA GLU A 115 5.88 -21.06 -1.39
C GLU A 115 7.09 -20.17 -1.87
N GLY A 116 7.38 -19.03 -1.20
CA GLY A 116 8.70 -18.32 -1.16
C GLY A 116 8.98 -17.21 -2.22
N GLN A 117 10.08 -16.41 -2.21
CA GLN A 117 11.06 -15.93 -1.19
C GLN A 117 11.89 -14.70 -1.73
N LYS A 118 12.84 -14.10 -0.97
CA LYS A 118 13.26 -12.66 -1.03
C LYS A 118 14.68 -12.26 -1.55
N GLY A 119 14.89 -10.92 -1.69
CA GLY A 119 16.17 -10.16 -1.84
C GLY A 119 16.23 -8.92 -0.91
N VAL A 120 17.32 -8.12 -0.90
CA VAL A 120 17.65 -7.15 0.20
C VAL A 120 18.14 -5.76 -0.26
N THR A 121 17.61 -4.67 0.33
CA THR A 121 17.85 -3.23 -0.02
C THR A 121 18.76 -2.50 0.98
N VAL A 122 19.20 -1.28 0.65
CA VAL A 122 19.92 -0.31 1.52
C VAL A 122 19.23 1.05 1.48
N ASP A 123 19.34 1.85 2.55
CA ASP A 123 18.65 3.12 2.75
C ASP A 123 19.61 4.33 2.82
N ALA A 124 19.17 5.48 2.30
CA ALA A 124 19.87 6.77 2.29
C ALA A 124 18.90 7.99 2.44
N ARG A 125 17.65 7.74 2.87
CA ARG A 125 16.55 8.73 2.90
C ARG A 125 16.74 9.92 3.84
N ASP A 126 17.72 9.86 4.74
CA ASP A 126 18.07 10.92 5.68
C ASP A 126 19.03 11.98 5.11
N ILE A 127 19.61 11.74 3.92
CA ILE A 127 20.73 12.54 3.41
C ILE A 127 20.40 13.39 2.18
N ILE A 128 19.54 12.92 1.26
CA ILE A 128 19.29 13.58 -0.05
C ILE A 128 17.90 14.22 -0.09
N ARG A 129 17.82 15.48 -0.54
CA ARG A 129 16.58 16.24 -0.78
C ARG A 129 16.54 16.80 -2.22
N PRO A 130 15.38 16.82 -2.90
CA PRO A 130 15.25 17.41 -4.23
C PRO A 130 15.08 18.94 -4.16
N VAL A 131 15.81 19.68 -5.01
CA VAL A 131 15.68 21.14 -5.15
C VAL A 131 15.79 21.52 -6.62
N ASN A 132 14.73 22.08 -7.23
CA ASN A 132 14.73 22.66 -8.58
C ASN A 132 15.43 21.82 -9.67
N ARG A 133 15.05 20.54 -9.82
CA ARG A 133 15.64 19.53 -10.74
C ARG A 133 17.09 19.12 -10.42
N SER A 134 17.64 19.56 -9.30
CA SER A 134 18.89 19.08 -8.70
C SER A 134 18.63 18.34 -7.38
N PHE A 135 19.69 17.80 -6.76
CA PHE A 135 19.62 17.02 -5.53
C PHE A 135 20.69 17.50 -4.52
N GLU A 136 20.25 18.06 -3.40
CA GLU A 136 21.12 18.54 -2.32
C GLU A 136 21.24 17.47 -1.22
N GLY A 137 22.45 17.28 -0.67
CA GLY A 137 22.71 16.28 0.36
C GLY A 137 24.18 15.95 0.55
N ASP A 138 24.54 15.27 1.65
CA ASP A 138 25.90 14.76 1.85
C ASP A 138 26.14 13.45 1.08
N TRP A 139 26.35 13.60 -0.21
CA TRP A 139 26.68 12.50 -1.13
C TRP A 139 27.86 11.65 -0.66
N LYS A 140 28.80 12.17 0.15
CA LYS A 140 29.92 11.37 0.70
C LYS A 140 29.42 10.34 1.71
N GLN A 141 28.50 10.73 2.59
CA GLN A 141 27.90 9.82 3.57
C GLN A 141 27.07 8.72 2.89
N VAL A 142 26.39 9.04 1.78
CA VAL A 142 25.66 8.05 0.96
C VAL A 142 26.61 7.02 0.35
N ILE A 143 27.71 7.48 -0.25
CA ILE A 143 28.72 6.64 -0.89
C ILE A 143 29.46 5.76 0.13
N ALA A 144 29.78 6.30 1.31
CA ALA A 144 30.36 5.54 2.41
C ALA A 144 29.44 4.40 2.87
N ARG A 145 28.14 4.68 3.10
CA ARG A 145 27.15 3.66 3.51
C ARG A 145 26.98 2.54 2.50
N LEU A 146 26.94 2.85 1.20
CA LEU A 146 26.92 1.83 0.14
C LEU A 146 28.17 0.94 0.21
N SER A 147 29.34 1.52 0.46
CA SER A 147 30.61 0.80 0.57
C SER A 147 30.67 -0.10 1.80
N ASP A 148 30.18 0.38 2.95
CA ASP A 148 30.07 -0.41 4.19
C ASP A 148 29.08 -1.58 4.09
N ASP A 149 28.03 -1.45 3.29
CA ASP A 149 27.06 -2.52 3.08
C ASP A 149 27.57 -3.61 2.10
N ILE A 150 28.36 -3.24 1.09
CA ILE A 150 29.09 -4.22 0.27
C ILE A 150 30.09 -5.01 1.12
N ASP A 151 30.88 -4.34 1.98
CA ASP A 151 31.92 -5.00 2.78
C ASP A 151 31.34 -6.08 3.71
N LYS A 152 30.13 -5.86 4.23
CA LYS A 152 29.37 -6.83 5.04
C LYS A 152 28.84 -8.03 4.24
N ARG A 153 28.71 -7.94 2.92
CA ARG A 153 28.12 -8.97 2.04
C ARG A 153 29.17 -9.77 1.27
N VAL A 154 30.39 -9.26 1.13
CA VAL A 154 31.48 -9.94 0.42
C VAL A 154 32.13 -10.97 1.35
N LYS A 155 32.29 -12.22 0.88
CA LYS A 155 32.89 -13.33 1.66
C LYS A 155 34.39 -13.15 2.00
N LYS A 156 35.02 -12.07 1.57
CA LYS A 156 36.39 -11.67 1.95
C LYS A 156 36.31 -10.52 2.95
N VAL A 157 36.88 -10.75 4.13
CA VAL A 157 36.89 -9.79 5.25
C VAL A 157 37.69 -8.53 4.89
N ASN A 158 37.16 -7.35 5.23
CA ASN A 158 37.80 -6.04 5.09
C ASN A 158 38.17 -5.62 3.65
N LEU A 159 37.35 -5.93 2.62
CA LEU A 159 37.62 -5.49 1.24
C LEU A 159 37.66 -3.95 1.14
N LYS A 160 36.74 -3.23 1.82
CA LYS A 160 36.72 -1.77 1.90
C LYS A 160 38.05 -1.21 2.40
N LYS A 161 38.59 -1.76 3.50
CA LYS A 161 39.85 -1.31 4.11
C LYS A 161 41.06 -1.39 3.17
N HIS A 162 41.06 -2.29 2.18
CA HIS A 162 42.18 -2.45 1.24
C HIS A 162 42.03 -1.61 -0.04
N LEU A 163 40.89 -0.94 -0.24
CA LEU A 163 40.57 -0.16 -1.44
C LEU A 163 40.20 1.30 -1.15
N GLU A 164 39.85 1.63 0.09
CA GLU A 164 39.65 2.99 0.57
C GLU A 164 40.99 3.70 0.82
N CYS A 165 41.12 4.96 0.42
CA CYS A 165 42.35 5.74 0.59
C CYS A 165 42.52 6.27 2.04
N ASP A 166 43.47 5.72 2.79
CA ASP A 166 43.79 6.11 4.19
C ASP A 166 45.16 6.79 4.38
N PHE A 167 45.84 7.16 3.29
CA PHE A 167 47.17 7.76 3.29
C PHE A 167 47.23 9.15 3.93
N SER A 168 48.42 9.57 4.38
CA SER A 168 48.67 10.91 4.96
C SER A 168 48.44 12.10 4.01
N THR A 169 48.25 11.85 2.71
CA THR A 169 47.89 12.83 1.68
C THR A 169 46.42 12.72 1.25
N SER A 170 45.64 11.80 1.83
CA SER A 170 44.25 11.57 1.44
C SER A 170 43.33 12.69 1.89
N THR A 171 42.57 13.21 0.94
CA THR A 171 41.51 14.20 1.15
C THR A 171 40.14 13.52 1.14
N ASN A 172 39.11 14.23 1.62
CA ASN A 172 37.71 13.81 1.50
C ASN A 172 37.31 13.44 0.05
N ALA A 173 37.90 14.07 -0.96
CA ALA A 173 37.64 13.78 -2.36
C ALA A 173 38.24 12.43 -2.78
N SER A 174 39.49 12.14 -2.42
CA SER A 174 40.14 10.85 -2.70
C SER A 174 39.52 9.69 -1.92
N ILE A 175 39.08 9.91 -0.68
CA ILE A 175 38.33 8.91 0.11
C ILE A 175 37.04 8.55 -0.63
N THR A 176 36.21 9.56 -0.95
CA THR A 176 34.95 9.35 -1.67
C THR A 176 35.17 8.73 -3.06
N ALA A 177 36.20 9.12 -3.79
CA ALA A 177 36.55 8.52 -5.09
C ALA A 177 36.95 7.04 -4.95
N SER A 178 37.74 6.68 -3.94
CA SER A 178 38.15 5.30 -3.68
C SER A 178 36.97 4.39 -3.32
N GLN A 179 36.00 4.92 -2.56
CA GLN A 179 34.71 4.28 -2.30
C GLN A 179 33.91 4.06 -3.59
N ILE A 180 33.80 5.08 -4.48
CA ILE A 180 33.13 4.92 -5.78
C ILE A 180 33.80 3.83 -6.63
N ILE A 181 35.13 3.73 -6.63
CA ILE A 181 35.88 2.71 -7.38
C ILE A 181 35.61 1.29 -6.83
N LEU A 182 35.46 1.13 -5.51
CA LEU A 182 34.97 -0.12 -4.91
C LEU A 182 33.55 -0.46 -5.38
N LEU A 183 32.62 0.51 -5.37
CA LEU A 183 31.27 0.29 -5.91
C LEU A 183 31.33 -0.10 -7.40
N GLU A 184 32.23 0.51 -8.17
CA GLU A 184 32.42 0.19 -9.59
C GLU A 184 32.93 -1.22 -9.82
N ALA A 185 33.96 -1.66 -9.09
CA ALA A 185 34.50 -3.02 -9.19
C ALA A 185 33.43 -4.08 -8.92
N MET A 186 32.49 -3.77 -8.03
CA MET A 186 31.43 -4.68 -7.58
C MET A 186 30.11 -4.54 -8.37
N LYS A 187 30.01 -3.62 -9.35
CA LYS A 187 28.77 -3.32 -10.11
C LYS A 187 28.20 -4.46 -10.97
N LYS A 188 28.96 -5.55 -11.15
CA LYS A 188 28.49 -6.79 -11.80
C LYS A 188 27.93 -7.82 -10.82
N CYS A 189 28.16 -7.63 -9.50
CA CYS A 189 27.67 -8.49 -8.43
C CYS A 189 26.49 -7.88 -7.67
N PHE A 190 26.38 -6.54 -7.65
CA PHE A 190 25.35 -5.79 -6.93
C PHE A 190 24.74 -4.70 -7.83
N LYS A 191 23.41 -4.53 -7.74
CA LYS A 191 22.67 -3.44 -8.38
C LYS A 191 22.44 -2.34 -7.34
N TYR A 192 22.86 -1.10 -7.65
CA TYR A 192 22.69 0.04 -6.76
C TYR A 192 21.41 0.80 -7.11
N THR A 193 20.69 1.29 -6.10
CA THR A 193 19.47 2.08 -6.26
C THR A 193 19.34 3.00 -5.06
N LEU A 194 19.13 4.30 -5.30
CA LEU A 194 18.91 5.32 -4.28
C LEU A 194 17.45 5.77 -4.35
N ARG A 195 16.80 5.95 -3.20
CA ARG A 195 15.37 6.27 -3.11
C ARG A 195 15.18 7.51 -2.22
N GLY A 196 14.32 8.43 -2.66
CA GLY A 196 13.93 9.59 -1.86
C GLY A 196 13.05 9.19 -0.66
N SER A 197 12.77 10.15 0.22
CA SER A 197 11.86 9.96 1.34
C SER A 197 10.48 9.51 0.87
N CYS A 198 9.93 8.49 1.53
CA CYS A 198 8.54 8.04 1.42
C CYS A 198 8.07 7.70 2.84
N GLY A 199 6.81 7.97 3.16
CA GLY A 199 6.26 7.90 4.50
C GLY A 199 4.97 8.72 4.64
N ILE A 200 4.06 8.28 5.52
CA ILE A 200 2.80 8.97 5.83
C ILE A 200 3.08 9.92 7.01
N PRO A 201 2.88 11.25 6.91
CA PRO A 201 3.16 12.19 8.00
C PRO A 201 2.09 12.21 9.11
N LYS A 202 0.86 11.82 8.78
CA LYS A 202 -0.35 12.06 9.61
C LYS A 202 -1.44 11.05 9.25
N VAL A 203 -2.21 10.59 10.23
CA VAL A 203 -3.33 9.65 10.03
C VAL A 203 -4.58 10.07 10.79
N THR A 204 -5.76 9.81 10.22
CA THR A 204 -7.05 9.80 10.93
C THR A 204 -7.64 8.40 10.86
N LEU A 205 -8.03 7.88 12.02
CA LEU A 205 -8.77 6.65 12.18
C LEU A 205 -10.20 7.04 12.59
N ASP A 206 -11.17 6.86 11.70
CA ASP A 206 -12.59 7.09 12.00
C ASP A 206 -13.17 5.97 12.89
N GLY A 207 -14.39 6.15 13.40
CA GLY A 207 -15.02 5.23 14.34
C GLY A 207 -14.64 5.50 15.80
N THR A 208 -15.27 4.75 16.71
CA THR A 208 -14.96 4.75 18.15
C THR A 208 -13.78 3.81 18.48
N LEU A 209 -13.18 3.94 19.66
CA LEU A 209 -12.16 2.98 20.11
C LEU A 209 -12.77 1.57 20.24
N GLU A 210 -14.04 1.50 20.63
CA GLU A 210 -14.83 0.29 20.76
C GLU A 210 -14.96 -0.44 19.41
N ASP A 211 -15.14 0.30 18.29
CA ASP A 211 -15.17 -0.28 16.94
C ASP A 211 -13.81 -0.88 16.54
N TRP A 212 -12.70 -0.21 16.88
CA TRP A 212 -11.34 -0.72 16.62
C TRP A 212 -10.99 -1.95 17.48
N LEU A 213 -11.48 -2.01 18.72
CA LEU A 213 -11.35 -3.20 19.57
C LEU A 213 -12.25 -4.35 19.07
N TYR A 214 -13.46 -4.05 18.61
CA TYR A 214 -14.37 -5.04 18.03
C TYR A 214 -13.87 -5.58 16.68
N LEU A 215 -13.19 -4.76 15.87
CA LEU A 215 -12.46 -5.22 14.69
C LEU A 215 -11.41 -6.27 15.07
N GLN A 216 -10.62 -6.03 16.12
CA GLN A 216 -9.62 -6.98 16.62
C GLN A 216 -10.27 -8.30 17.11
N GLU A 217 -11.42 -8.22 17.77
CA GLU A 217 -12.20 -9.39 18.20
C GLU A 217 -12.78 -10.18 17.02
N LYS A 218 -13.35 -9.49 16.01
CA LYS A 218 -13.88 -10.10 14.78
C LYS A 218 -12.79 -10.85 14.00
N VAL A 219 -11.57 -10.33 13.98
CA VAL A 219 -10.41 -10.99 13.33
C VAL A 219 -9.93 -12.21 14.12
N ALA A 220 -10.00 -12.19 15.45
CA ALA A 220 -9.79 -13.41 16.24
C ALA A 220 -10.84 -14.48 15.90
N LYS A 221 -12.13 -14.11 15.92
CA LYS A 221 -13.26 -15.01 15.62
C LYS A 221 -13.25 -15.62 14.21
N ILE A 222 -12.62 -14.97 13.22
CA ILE A 222 -12.45 -15.56 11.89
C ILE A 222 -11.45 -16.74 11.89
N CYS A 223 -10.51 -16.80 12.84
CA CYS A 223 -9.61 -17.95 13.00
C CYS A 223 -10.41 -19.21 13.39
N ASP A 224 -11.42 -19.04 14.26
CA ASP A 224 -12.28 -20.12 14.77
C ASP A 224 -13.19 -20.76 13.69
N LEU A 225 -13.28 -20.17 12.49
CA LEU A 225 -14.09 -20.68 11.37
C LEU A 225 -13.46 -21.88 10.64
N GLY A 226 -12.27 -22.34 11.05
CA GLY A 226 -11.61 -23.51 10.45
C GLY A 226 -11.04 -23.28 9.04
N LEU A 227 -10.81 -22.02 8.66
CA LEU A 227 -10.38 -21.61 7.32
C LEU A 227 -8.85 -21.62 7.09
N GLU A 228 -8.07 -22.24 7.99
CA GLU A 228 -6.59 -22.30 7.96
C GLU A 228 -5.90 -20.92 7.82
N LEU A 229 -6.48 -19.86 8.38
CA LEU A 229 -6.04 -18.48 8.14
C LEU A 229 -4.85 -18.02 9.00
N ASP A 230 -4.39 -18.82 9.97
CA ASP A 230 -3.40 -18.41 10.98
C ASP A 230 -2.09 -17.87 10.40
N PHE A 231 -1.58 -18.46 9.31
CA PHE A 231 -0.38 -17.99 8.60
C PHE A 231 -0.47 -16.52 8.12
N TRP A 232 -1.69 -16.03 7.92
CA TRP A 232 -1.99 -14.65 7.58
C TRP A 232 -2.45 -13.86 8.81
N MET A 233 -3.34 -14.43 9.63
CA MET A 233 -3.90 -13.75 10.79
C MET A 233 -2.82 -13.40 11.82
N ASP A 234 -1.76 -14.20 11.98
CA ASP A 234 -0.63 -13.86 12.85
C ASP A 234 0.26 -12.74 12.28
N ARG A 235 0.18 -12.46 10.97
CA ARG A 235 0.77 -11.27 10.34
C ARG A 235 -0.14 -10.04 10.46
N LEU A 236 -1.46 -10.24 10.55
CA LEU A 236 -2.49 -9.18 10.57
C LEU A 236 -2.82 -8.70 12.00
N LYS A 237 -2.93 -9.60 12.99
CA LYS A 237 -3.20 -9.29 14.40
C LYS A 237 -2.26 -8.17 14.94
N PRO A 238 -0.92 -8.15 14.64
CA PRO A 238 -0.04 -7.06 15.05
C PRO A 238 -0.33 -5.73 14.33
N VAL A 239 -0.75 -5.75 13.07
CA VAL A 239 -1.09 -4.55 12.28
C VAL A 239 -2.33 -3.87 12.85
N ILE A 240 -3.37 -4.65 13.19
CA ILE A 240 -4.58 -4.14 13.85
C ILE A 240 -4.27 -3.64 15.26
N ALA A 241 -3.42 -4.34 16.02
CA ALA A 241 -2.96 -3.87 17.33
C ALA A 241 -2.21 -2.52 17.23
N GLN A 242 -1.44 -2.29 16.16
CA GLN A 242 -0.80 -1.00 15.89
C GLN A 242 -1.81 0.10 15.48
N PHE A 243 -2.90 -0.23 14.77
CA PHE A 243 -4.00 0.70 14.53
C PHE A 243 -4.71 1.08 15.84
N VAL A 244 -5.03 0.11 16.71
CA VAL A 244 -5.62 0.34 18.04
C VAL A 244 -4.71 1.19 18.94
N SER A 245 -3.39 0.95 18.89
CA SER A 245 -2.39 1.73 19.65
C SER A 245 -2.28 3.15 19.12
N THR A 246 -2.20 3.31 17.79
CA THR A 246 -2.25 4.61 17.13
C THR A 246 -3.53 5.37 17.47
N TYR A 247 -4.70 4.73 17.51
CA TYR A 247 -5.96 5.39 17.90
C TYR A 247 -5.88 6.01 19.31
N LYS A 248 -5.21 5.34 20.24
CA LYS A 248 -5.00 5.82 21.63
C LYS A 248 -3.95 6.94 21.76
N GLY A 249 -3.14 7.17 20.72
CA GLY A 249 -2.00 8.09 20.74
C GLY A 249 -0.63 7.41 20.93
N ASP A 250 -0.59 6.09 21.10
CA ASP A 250 0.64 5.31 21.20
C ASP A 250 1.19 5.01 19.78
N VAL A 251 1.86 6.00 19.19
CA VAL A 251 2.29 6.00 17.78
C VAL A 251 3.68 5.37 17.60
N ASP A 252 3.75 4.25 16.88
CA ASP A 252 5.00 3.66 16.39
C ASP A 252 5.39 4.21 15.00
N GLU A 253 6.28 5.19 14.99
CA GLU A 253 6.83 5.77 13.74
C GLU A 253 7.51 4.72 12.85
N ASN A 254 8.14 3.68 13.43
CA ASN A 254 8.81 2.65 12.64
C ASN A 254 7.78 1.80 11.88
N PHE A 255 6.72 1.35 12.56
CA PHE A 255 5.59 0.65 11.93
C PHE A 255 5.02 1.47 10.76
N TRP A 256 4.69 2.75 10.97
CA TRP A 256 4.14 3.60 9.91
C TRP A 256 5.14 3.88 8.77
N SER A 257 6.45 3.94 9.06
CA SER A 257 7.50 4.04 8.03
C SER A 257 7.67 2.77 7.19
N MET A 258 7.18 1.62 7.67
CA MET A 258 7.24 0.31 7.01
C MET A 258 5.93 -0.09 6.31
N ALA A 259 5.03 0.87 6.06
CA ALA A 259 3.82 0.63 5.26
C ALA A 259 4.15 0.10 3.86
N VAL A 260 5.04 0.80 3.15
CA VAL A 260 5.48 0.43 1.79
C VAL A 260 7.00 0.52 1.64
N PHE A 261 7.70 -0.58 1.38
CA PHE A 261 9.11 -0.57 1.01
C PHE A 261 9.38 -1.45 -0.22
N GLU A 262 10.27 -1.00 -1.09
CA GLU A 262 10.57 -1.69 -2.33
C GLU A 262 11.53 -2.86 -2.08
N VAL A 263 11.16 -4.04 -2.57
CA VAL A 263 12.07 -5.19 -2.66
C VAL A 263 12.97 -4.91 -3.86
N PRO A 264 14.30 -5.03 -3.73
CA PRO A 264 15.16 -4.73 -4.85
C PRO A 264 15.07 -5.89 -5.83
N TYR A 265 15.02 -5.53 -7.10
CA TYR A 265 15.00 -6.45 -8.24
C TYR A 265 15.88 -7.68 -8.02
N LYS A 266 15.25 -8.86 -7.99
CA LYS A 266 15.95 -10.10 -8.37
C LYS A 266 16.48 -9.91 -9.80
N SER A 267 17.57 -10.60 -10.13
CA SER A 267 18.42 -10.30 -11.30
C SER A 267 17.82 -10.58 -12.69
N CYS A 268 16.49 -10.62 -12.83
CA CYS A 268 15.80 -10.73 -14.12
C CYS A 268 14.40 -10.08 -14.16
N GLU A 269 13.91 -9.47 -13.07
CA GLU A 269 12.58 -8.85 -12.99
C GLU A 269 12.65 -7.37 -13.41
N THR A 270 11.71 -6.90 -14.24
CA THR A 270 11.59 -5.50 -14.69
C THR A 270 10.48 -4.72 -13.99
N THR A 271 9.50 -5.42 -13.40
CA THR A 271 8.34 -4.85 -12.71
C THR A 271 8.71 -4.31 -11.32
N PRO A 272 8.18 -3.15 -10.87
CA PRO A 272 8.31 -2.73 -9.48
C PRO A 272 7.63 -3.72 -8.53
N CYS A 273 8.29 -4.07 -7.42
CA CYS A 273 7.69 -4.92 -6.39
C CYS A 273 7.91 -4.36 -4.97
N TRP A 274 6.81 -4.21 -4.24
CA TRP A 274 6.78 -3.61 -2.90
C TRP A 274 6.58 -4.68 -1.82
N ASN A 275 6.61 -4.23 -0.57
CA ASN A 275 6.56 -5.00 0.66
C ASN A 275 6.16 -4.05 1.80
N GLY A 276 6.03 -4.56 3.02
CA GLY A 276 5.58 -3.78 4.17
C GLY A 276 4.28 -4.35 4.73
N TRP A 277 3.69 -3.67 5.71
CA TRP A 277 2.51 -4.21 6.39
C TRP A 277 1.22 -4.18 5.55
N ILE A 278 1.12 -3.38 4.49
CA ILE A 278 0.01 -3.54 3.50
C ILE A 278 0.12 -4.92 2.79
N GLY A 279 1.34 -5.46 2.70
CA GLY A 279 1.60 -6.82 2.21
C GLY A 279 1.36 -7.92 3.24
N SER A 280 0.81 -7.59 4.43
CA SER A 280 0.31 -8.61 5.36
C SER A 280 -0.89 -9.35 4.77
N GLU A 281 -1.76 -8.63 4.06
CA GLU A 281 -3.02 -9.07 3.44
C GLU A 281 -2.83 -10.00 2.21
N ILE A 282 -1.60 -10.16 1.73
CA ILE A 282 -1.28 -10.87 0.48
C ILE A 282 -0.46 -12.14 0.78
N LYS A 283 -0.82 -13.27 0.16
CA LYS A 283 -0.14 -14.59 0.31
C LYS A 283 1.36 -14.55 -0.09
N LYS A 284 1.78 -13.58 -0.91
CA LYS A 284 3.18 -13.33 -1.28
C LYS A 284 3.80 -12.26 -0.37
N ASN A 285 5.05 -12.49 0.03
CA ASN A 285 5.92 -11.48 0.66
C ASN A 285 6.48 -10.44 -0.36
N GLN A 286 5.78 -10.22 -1.48
CA GLN A 286 6.06 -9.26 -2.56
C GLN A 286 4.71 -8.80 -3.11
N ILE A 287 4.57 -7.49 -3.31
CA ILE A 287 3.36 -6.82 -3.80
C ILE A 287 3.68 -6.27 -5.18
N ILE A 288 3.00 -6.72 -6.22
CA ILE A 288 3.08 -6.11 -7.54
C ILE A 288 1.80 -5.30 -7.71
N PRO A 289 1.85 -3.97 -7.94
CA PRO A 289 0.66 -3.11 -7.86
C PRO A 289 -0.51 -3.55 -8.75
N ASN A 290 -0.20 -4.10 -9.93
CA ASN A 290 -1.18 -4.59 -10.90
C ASN A 290 -1.62 -6.04 -10.65
N GLU A 291 -0.99 -6.76 -9.71
CA GLU A 291 -1.45 -8.09 -9.25
C GLU A 291 -2.39 -8.00 -8.04
N ILE A 292 -2.59 -6.82 -7.44
CA ILE A 292 -3.55 -6.65 -6.36
C ILE A 292 -4.97 -6.67 -6.97
N PRO A 293 -5.88 -7.56 -6.51
CA PRO A 293 -7.27 -7.53 -6.94
C PRO A 293 -7.91 -6.14 -6.73
N SER A 294 -8.87 -5.76 -7.57
CA SER A 294 -9.58 -4.47 -7.50
C SER A 294 -10.26 -4.17 -6.15
N GLY A 295 -10.46 -5.19 -5.31
CA GLY A 295 -11.34 -5.08 -4.16
C GLY A 295 -12.79 -4.79 -4.55
N LEU A 296 -13.18 -5.04 -5.81
CA LEU A 296 -14.53 -4.92 -6.34
C LEU A 296 -14.99 -6.31 -6.77
N LEU A 297 -16.00 -6.84 -6.09
CA LEU A 297 -16.55 -8.18 -6.30
C LEU A 297 -17.82 -8.11 -7.15
N TYR A 298 -18.03 -9.10 -8.01
CA TYR A 298 -19.23 -9.25 -8.83
C TYR A 298 -19.99 -10.52 -8.46
N VAL A 299 -21.31 -10.42 -8.31
CA VAL A 299 -22.21 -11.56 -8.03
C VAL A 299 -23.35 -11.55 -9.05
N PRO A 300 -23.43 -12.52 -9.97
CA PRO A 300 -24.49 -12.60 -10.96
C PRO A 300 -25.81 -13.06 -10.34
N PHE A 301 -26.92 -12.50 -10.83
CA PHE A 301 -28.28 -12.89 -10.46
C PHE A 301 -29.27 -12.65 -11.60
N ASP A 302 -30.32 -13.46 -11.66
CA ASP A 302 -31.44 -13.26 -12.59
C ASP A 302 -32.59 -12.57 -11.84
N LEU A 303 -32.98 -11.38 -12.30
CA LEU A 303 -34.15 -10.64 -11.82
C LEU A 303 -35.34 -10.94 -12.74
N ILE A 304 -36.43 -11.47 -12.18
CA ILE A 304 -37.65 -11.82 -12.93
C ILE A 304 -38.75 -10.80 -12.63
N ILE A 305 -39.27 -10.14 -13.66
CA ILE A 305 -40.41 -9.21 -13.55
C ILE A 305 -41.45 -9.59 -14.61
N GLU A 306 -42.66 -9.92 -14.16
CA GLU A 306 -43.77 -10.46 -14.96
C GLU A 306 -43.41 -11.72 -15.78
N LYS A 307 -42.81 -11.53 -16.97
CA LYS A 307 -42.36 -12.59 -17.89
C LYS A 307 -40.92 -12.39 -18.36
N ASP A 308 -40.33 -11.24 -18.08
CA ASP A 308 -38.99 -10.86 -18.53
C ASP A 308 -37.94 -11.26 -17.48
N ILE A 309 -36.78 -11.72 -17.96
CA ILE A 309 -35.66 -12.16 -17.14
C ILE A 309 -34.46 -11.26 -17.45
N PHE A 310 -34.07 -10.45 -16.48
CA PHE A 310 -32.93 -9.54 -16.56
C PHE A 310 -31.72 -10.21 -15.91
N LYS A 311 -30.69 -10.55 -16.70
CA LYS A 311 -29.41 -11.05 -16.17
C LYS A 311 -28.59 -9.87 -15.66
N LEU A 312 -28.36 -9.80 -14.37
CA LEU A 312 -27.70 -8.68 -13.70
C LEU A 312 -26.49 -9.13 -12.89
N ASN A 313 -25.61 -8.19 -12.55
CA ASN A 313 -24.55 -8.34 -11.56
C ASN A 313 -24.76 -7.33 -10.43
N PHE A 314 -24.69 -7.79 -9.17
CA PHE A 314 -24.31 -6.92 -8.06
C PHE A 314 -22.80 -6.71 -8.12
N ALA A 315 -22.34 -5.47 -8.10
CA ALA A 315 -20.94 -5.10 -7.97
C ALA A 315 -20.74 -4.38 -6.63
N ALA A 316 -19.80 -4.79 -5.79
CA ALA A 316 -19.60 -4.18 -4.46
C ALA A 316 -18.16 -4.25 -3.96
N GLY A 317 -17.72 -3.21 -3.24
CA GLY A 317 -16.40 -3.13 -2.63
C GLY A 317 -15.76 -1.74 -2.81
N PHE A 318 -14.47 -1.70 -3.15
CA PHE A 318 -13.72 -0.47 -3.31
C PHE A 318 -13.85 0.11 -4.73
N PHE A 319 -14.10 1.42 -4.80
CA PHE A 319 -14.17 2.18 -6.05
C PHE A 319 -12.87 2.93 -6.36
N GLY A 320 -11.94 3.02 -5.40
CA GLY A 320 -10.66 3.72 -5.54
C GLY A 320 -10.31 4.48 -4.26
N ALA A 321 -9.45 5.48 -4.39
CA ALA A 321 -9.18 6.48 -3.37
C ALA A 321 -9.64 7.88 -3.84
N ARG A 322 -9.91 8.79 -2.90
CA ARG A 322 -10.20 10.22 -3.16
C ARG A 322 -9.31 11.11 -2.28
N GLN A 323 -9.21 12.38 -2.62
CA GLN A 323 -8.61 13.42 -1.76
C GLN A 323 -9.68 14.40 -1.29
N ASP A 324 -9.96 14.41 0.01
CA ASP A 324 -10.80 15.41 0.66
C ASP A 324 -9.93 16.57 1.15
N LYS A 325 -10.27 17.83 0.88
CA LYS A 325 -9.58 18.97 1.50
C LYS A 325 -10.17 19.27 2.89
N VAL A 326 -9.33 19.23 3.92
CA VAL A 326 -9.74 19.43 5.33
C VAL A 326 -8.70 20.27 6.05
N ASN A 327 -9.10 21.41 6.62
CA ASN A 327 -8.20 22.34 7.32
C ASN A 327 -6.95 22.70 6.48
N GLU A 328 -7.20 23.13 5.24
CA GLU A 328 -6.20 23.45 4.20
C GLU A 328 -5.35 22.28 3.66
N GLU A 329 -5.32 21.13 4.32
CA GLU A 329 -4.59 19.92 3.91
C GLU A 329 -5.42 19.01 2.99
N TYR A 330 -4.79 18.30 2.04
CA TYR A 330 -5.40 17.14 1.39
C TYR A 330 -5.28 15.86 2.26
N VAL A 331 -6.42 15.20 2.43
CA VAL A 331 -6.60 13.96 3.18
C VAL A 331 -7.01 12.85 2.22
N VAL A 332 -6.17 11.83 2.06
CA VAL A 332 -6.44 10.69 1.17
C VAL A 332 -7.31 9.69 1.92
N SER A 333 -8.46 9.34 1.34
CA SER A 333 -9.38 8.33 1.88
C SER A 333 -9.70 7.27 0.82
N PRO A 334 -9.92 6.00 1.20
CA PRO A 334 -10.61 5.03 0.34
C PRO A 334 -12.05 5.48 0.02
N VAL A 335 -12.64 4.86 -1.00
CA VAL A 335 -14.07 4.96 -1.31
C VAL A 335 -14.67 3.56 -1.44
N ILE A 336 -15.64 3.26 -0.58
CA ILE A 336 -16.47 2.05 -0.62
C ILE A 336 -17.76 2.35 -1.38
N GLY A 337 -18.28 1.38 -2.14
CA GLY A 337 -19.57 1.48 -2.79
C GLY A 337 -20.09 0.17 -3.37
N TRP A 338 -21.29 0.24 -3.96
CA TRP A 338 -21.92 -0.84 -4.70
C TRP A 338 -22.77 -0.30 -5.86
N TYR A 339 -22.95 -1.12 -6.89
CA TYR A 339 -23.82 -0.81 -8.01
C TYR A 339 -24.47 -2.08 -8.58
N ILE A 340 -25.56 -1.90 -9.34
CA ILE A 340 -26.21 -2.97 -10.10
C ILE A 340 -26.02 -2.66 -11.57
N VAL A 341 -25.57 -3.64 -12.35
CA VAL A 341 -25.27 -3.50 -13.78
C VAL A 341 -25.81 -4.71 -14.55
N ASP A 342 -26.12 -4.56 -15.83
CA ASP A 342 -26.38 -5.72 -16.70
C ASP A 342 -25.20 -6.70 -16.66
N LYS A 343 -25.50 -8.01 -16.70
CA LYS A 343 -24.45 -9.03 -16.72
C LYS A 343 -23.69 -8.94 -18.04
N ILE A 344 -22.41 -8.57 -17.95
CA ILE A 344 -21.47 -8.74 -19.06
C ILE A 344 -21.24 -10.24 -19.22
N ASP A 345 -21.63 -10.80 -20.38
CA ASP A 345 -21.22 -12.15 -20.76
C ASP A 345 -19.75 -12.09 -21.22
N GLU A 346 -18.85 -12.74 -20.47
CA GLU A 346 -17.43 -12.88 -20.83
C GLU A 346 -17.31 -13.80 -22.05
N GLY A 347 -16.67 -13.31 -23.12
CA GLY A 347 -16.51 -13.99 -24.41
C GLY A 347 -15.08 -14.43 -24.72
#